data_AF-A0A3P5ZZQ1-F1
#
_entry.id   AF-A0A3P5ZZQ1-F1
#
_cell.length_a   1.000
_cell.length_b   1.000
_cell.length_c   1.000
_cell.angle_alpha   90.00
_cell.angle_beta   90.00
_cell.angle_gamma   90.00
#
_symmetry.space_group_name_H-M   'P 1'
#
loop_
_entity.id
_entity.type
_entity.pdbx_description
1 polymer ?
#
loop_
_entity_poly.entity_id
_entity_poly.type
_entity_poly.pdbx_seq_one_letter_code
_entity_poly.pdbx_strand_id
1 'polypeptide(L)'
;TFAFRVIPPLVFSSLISHPQLQTMVFVKPSKSNAYFKRYQVKFRRRRDGKTDYRARIRLINQDKNKYNTPKYRFVVRFTNKDIVAQIVSASIAGDIVKASAYAHELPQYGLTVGLTNYAAAYCTGLLLARRVLKMLEMDEEYEGNLEATGEDFSVEPTESRRPFRALLDVGLIRTTTGNRVFGALKGALDGGLDIPHSDKRFAGFNKENKQLDAEIHRNYIYGGHVSNYMKMLNEDEPEKFQTHFSQYLKKGVDAESMEELYKKVHAAIRADPNPKKTEKPAPKTHKRYNLKKLTYEERKNKLIERVKALNGAAGADDDDEDDEE
;
A
#
# COMPACT_ATOMS: atom_id res chain seq x y z
N THR A 1 68.04 -23.76 -30.02
CA THR A 1 69.25 -24.19 -29.29
C THR A 1 68.91 -24.23 -27.81
N PHE A 2 69.04 -25.42 -27.23
CA PHE A 2 69.07 -25.83 -25.81
C PHE A 2 69.00 -24.72 -24.74
N ALA A 3 68.25 -24.87 -23.63
CA ALA A 3 68.32 -26.02 -22.75
C ALA A 3 67.03 -26.27 -21.93
N PHE A 4 66.71 -27.55 -21.80
CA PHE A 4 65.82 -28.11 -20.78
C PHE A 4 66.38 -27.81 -19.37
N ARG A 5 65.52 -27.39 -18.45
CA ARG A 5 65.74 -27.58 -17.01
C ARG A 5 64.46 -28.12 -16.38
N VAL A 6 64.44 -29.45 -16.26
CA VAL A 6 63.50 -30.22 -15.44
C VAL A 6 63.72 -29.80 -13.98
N ILE A 7 62.66 -29.39 -13.30
CA ILE A 7 62.64 -29.20 -11.84
C ILE A 7 61.51 -30.11 -11.32
N PRO A 8 61.78 -31.00 -10.34
CA PRO A 8 60.85 -32.06 -9.94
C PRO A 8 59.64 -31.52 -9.15
N PRO A 9 58.53 -32.27 -9.08
CA PRO A 9 57.41 -31.90 -8.24
C PRO A 9 57.83 -31.97 -6.77
N LEU A 10 57.73 -30.83 -6.08
CA LEU A 10 57.86 -30.77 -4.63
C LEU A 10 56.73 -31.60 -4.02
N VAL A 11 57.12 -32.70 -3.38
CA VAL A 11 56.30 -33.50 -2.49
C VAL A 11 55.89 -32.60 -1.33
N PHE A 12 54.68 -32.03 -1.39
CA PHE A 12 54.08 -31.40 -0.23
C PHE A 12 53.58 -32.51 0.70
N SER A 13 54.46 -32.80 1.66
CA SER A 13 54.17 -33.49 2.91
C SER A 13 52.76 -33.19 3.40
N SER A 14 52.03 -34.26 3.69
CA SER A 14 50.75 -34.32 4.37
C SER A 14 50.65 -33.33 5.53
N LEU A 15 50.01 -32.18 5.29
CA LEU A 15 49.37 -31.44 6.36
C LEU A 15 48.06 -32.17 6.67
N ILE A 16 48.11 -32.95 7.74
CA ILE A 16 46.95 -33.53 8.41
C ILE A 16 45.97 -32.38 8.69
N SER A 17 44.97 -32.22 7.82
CA SER A 17 43.82 -31.39 8.11
C SER A 17 43.12 -32.03 9.31
N HIS A 18 43.23 -31.40 10.48
CA HIS A 18 42.37 -31.75 11.60
C HIS A 18 40.93 -31.78 11.09
N PRO A 19 40.17 -32.88 11.29
CA PRO A 19 38.75 -32.84 11.07
C PRO A 19 38.24 -31.79 12.06
N GLN A 20 37.88 -30.61 11.56
CA GLN A 20 37.01 -29.72 12.31
C GLN A 20 35.78 -30.57 12.61
N LEU A 21 35.67 -31.01 13.86
CA LEU A 21 34.44 -31.56 14.43
C LEU A 21 33.38 -30.50 14.16
N GLN A 22 32.65 -30.66 13.05
CA GLN A 22 31.40 -29.98 12.83
C GLN A 22 30.57 -30.39 14.02
N THR A 23 30.41 -29.49 14.98
CA THR A 23 29.47 -29.65 16.08
C THR A 23 28.10 -29.80 15.44
N MET A 24 27.67 -31.05 15.25
CA MET A 24 26.34 -31.36 14.76
C MET A 24 25.37 -30.87 15.84
N VAL A 25 24.88 -29.63 15.68
CA VAL A 25 23.86 -29.07 16.55
C VAL A 25 22.56 -29.83 16.27
N PHE A 26 22.27 -30.84 17.08
CA PHE A 26 21.00 -31.56 17.05
C PHE A 26 19.87 -30.64 17.54
N VAL A 27 19.21 -29.93 16.61
CA VAL A 27 18.02 -29.14 16.92
C VAL A 27 16.79 -30.04 16.88
N LYS A 28 16.10 -30.20 18.01
CA LYS A 28 14.82 -30.90 18.06
C LYS A 28 13.81 -30.16 17.16
N PRO A 29 13.19 -30.84 16.17
CA PRO A 29 12.22 -30.20 15.29
C PRO A 29 10.95 -29.82 16.06
N SER A 30 10.75 -28.52 16.28
CA SER A 30 9.59 -27.98 17.00
C SER A 30 8.30 -28.03 16.18
N LYS A 31 8.40 -28.01 14.84
CA LYS A 31 7.29 -28.11 13.89
C LYS A 31 7.05 -29.56 13.44
N SER A 32 6.72 -30.42 14.40
CA SER A 32 6.40 -31.82 14.14
C SER A 32 4.97 -32.02 13.58
N ASN A 33 4.65 -33.22 13.11
CA ASN A 33 3.28 -33.58 12.74
C ASN A 33 2.27 -33.32 13.88
N ALA A 34 2.67 -33.56 15.13
CA ALA A 34 1.85 -33.27 16.30
C ALA A 34 1.59 -31.78 16.50
N TYR A 35 2.55 -30.92 16.13
CA TYR A 35 2.35 -29.47 16.12
C TYR A 35 1.29 -29.07 15.10
N PHE A 36 1.43 -29.50 13.84
CA PHE A 36 0.50 -29.10 12.76
C PHE A 36 -0.92 -29.62 12.98
N LYS A 37 -1.10 -30.80 13.58
CA LYS A 37 -2.43 -31.32 13.95
C LYS A 37 -3.17 -30.44 14.96
N ARG A 38 -2.45 -29.71 15.82
CA ARG A 38 -3.03 -28.79 16.83
C ARG A 38 -2.98 -27.32 16.41
N TYR A 39 -2.30 -27.00 15.31
CA TYR A 39 -2.07 -25.63 14.91
C TYR A 39 -3.33 -25.01 14.29
N GLN A 40 -4.00 -24.15 15.05
CA GLN A 40 -5.13 -23.39 14.54
C GLN A 40 -4.65 -22.14 13.80
N VAL A 41 -4.84 -22.13 12.48
CA VAL A 41 -4.50 -20.98 11.64
C VAL A 41 -5.41 -19.78 11.94
N LYS A 42 -4.83 -18.58 12.02
CA LYS A 42 -5.62 -17.34 12.05
C LYS A 42 -6.30 -17.10 10.69
N PHE A 43 -7.30 -16.23 10.65
CA PHE A 43 -8.01 -15.85 9.42
C PHE A 43 -7.03 -15.35 8.34
N ARG A 44 -7.34 -15.64 7.06
CA ARG A 44 -6.47 -15.34 5.90
C ARG A 44 -5.87 -13.93 5.94
N ARG A 45 -6.71 -12.90 6.05
CA ARG A 45 -6.25 -11.49 6.06
C ARG A 45 -5.38 -11.12 7.26
N ARG A 46 -5.50 -11.84 8.39
CA ARG A 46 -4.63 -11.64 9.55
C ARG A 46 -3.26 -12.28 9.33
N ARG A 47 -3.21 -13.43 8.66
CA ARG A 47 -1.97 -14.09 8.22
C ARG A 47 -1.23 -13.26 7.18
N ASP A 48 -1.97 -12.65 6.24
CA ASP A 48 -1.41 -11.71 5.26
C ASP A 48 -1.02 -10.36 5.88
N GLY A 49 -1.30 -10.11 7.16
CA GLY A 49 -0.97 -8.84 7.82
C GLY A 49 -1.73 -7.63 7.27
N LYS A 50 -2.93 -7.82 6.70
CA LYS A 50 -3.70 -6.75 6.03
C LYS A 50 -4.85 -6.18 6.87
N THR A 51 -5.26 -6.88 7.93
CA THR A 51 -6.46 -6.51 8.70
C THR A 51 -6.32 -6.89 10.15
N ASP A 52 -6.57 -5.91 11.02
CA ASP A 52 -6.88 -6.15 12.42
C ASP A 52 -8.39 -6.35 12.56
N TYR A 53 -8.80 -7.56 12.94
CA TYR A 53 -10.21 -7.90 13.14
C TYR A 53 -10.79 -7.24 14.39
N ARG A 54 -9.98 -6.89 15.41
CA ARG A 54 -10.50 -6.20 16.61
C ARG A 54 -10.98 -4.80 16.26
N ALA A 55 -10.18 -4.04 15.52
CA ALA A 55 -10.57 -2.72 15.01
C ALA A 55 -11.74 -2.84 14.00
N ARG A 56 -11.65 -3.78 13.06
CA ARG A 56 -12.69 -3.95 12.01
C ARG A 56 -14.07 -4.26 12.60
N ILE A 57 -14.18 -5.15 13.58
CA ILE A 57 -15.46 -5.52 14.20
C ILE A 57 -16.17 -4.27 14.74
N ARG A 58 -15.46 -3.36 15.40
CA ARG A 58 -16.05 -2.13 15.96
C ARG A 58 -16.52 -1.15 14.87
N LEU A 59 -15.78 -1.06 13.76
CA LEU A 59 -16.14 -0.19 12.65
C LEU A 59 -17.38 -0.69 11.89
N ILE A 60 -17.49 -1.99 11.65
CA ILE A 60 -18.57 -2.58 10.84
C ILE A 60 -19.84 -2.90 11.64
N ASN A 61 -19.73 -3.14 12.95
CA ASN A 61 -20.88 -3.51 13.76
C ASN A 61 -21.91 -2.37 13.76
N GLN A 62 -23.15 -2.69 13.38
CA GLN A 62 -24.26 -1.76 13.27
C GLN A 62 -25.37 -2.24 14.21
N ASP A 63 -26.09 -1.29 14.81
CA ASP A 63 -27.21 -1.60 15.67
C ASP A 63 -28.30 -2.33 14.87
N LYS A 64 -28.81 -3.44 15.41
CA LYS A 64 -29.79 -4.29 14.71
C LYS A 64 -31.12 -3.57 14.43
N ASN A 65 -31.45 -2.55 15.22
CA ASN A 65 -32.64 -1.71 15.01
C ASN A 65 -32.55 -0.79 13.78
N LYS A 66 -31.37 -0.68 13.14
CA LYS A 66 -31.18 0.04 11.87
C LYS A 66 -31.39 -0.86 10.66
N TYR A 67 -31.80 -2.11 10.88
CA TYR A 67 -32.13 -3.10 9.84
C TYR A 67 -31.02 -3.20 8.78
N ASN A 68 -31.36 -2.96 7.51
CA ASN A 68 -30.44 -3.07 6.38
C ASN A 68 -29.73 -1.74 6.04
N THR A 69 -29.74 -0.75 6.95
CA THR A 69 -29.08 0.53 6.70
C THR A 69 -27.55 0.33 6.71
N PRO A 70 -26.86 0.58 5.58
CA PRO A 70 -25.44 0.35 5.47
C PRO A 70 -24.66 1.31 6.38
N LYS A 71 -23.69 0.76 7.11
CA LYS A 71 -22.70 1.55 7.84
C LYS A 71 -21.50 1.82 6.94
N TYR A 72 -21.38 3.06 6.47
CA TYR A 72 -20.31 3.44 5.55
C TYR A 72 -19.00 3.73 6.27
N ARG A 73 -17.90 3.32 5.63
CA ARG A 73 -16.53 3.56 6.06
C ARG A 73 -15.76 4.25 4.96
N PHE A 74 -15.05 5.31 5.32
CA PHE A 74 -14.06 5.98 4.49
C PHE A 74 -12.71 5.28 4.68
N VAL A 75 -12.40 4.37 3.77
CA VAL A 75 -11.21 3.53 3.80
C VAL A 75 -10.09 4.24 3.06
N VAL A 76 -9.04 4.63 3.78
CA VAL A 76 -7.84 5.26 3.20
C VAL A 76 -6.67 4.30 3.31
N ARG A 77 -5.99 4.03 2.20
CA ARG A 77 -4.81 3.15 2.14
C ARG A 77 -3.71 3.81 1.35
N PHE A 78 -2.50 3.79 1.92
CA PHE A 78 -1.29 4.23 1.23
C PHE A 78 -0.56 3.00 0.71
N THR A 79 -0.13 3.09 -0.54
CA THR A 79 0.89 2.22 -1.11
C THR A 79 2.17 3.05 -1.30
N ASN A 80 3.23 2.45 -1.82
CA ASN A 80 4.49 3.17 -2.03
C ASN A 80 4.39 4.26 -3.11
N LYS A 81 3.44 4.15 -4.05
CA LYS A 81 3.33 5.05 -5.21
C LYS A 81 1.93 5.62 -5.43
N ASP A 82 0.97 5.26 -4.60
CA ASP A 82 -0.44 5.60 -4.80
C ASP A 82 -1.18 5.72 -3.47
N ILE A 83 -2.23 6.53 -3.47
CA ILE A 83 -3.17 6.71 -2.37
C ILE A 83 -4.52 6.19 -2.85
N VAL A 84 -5.16 5.36 -2.04
CA VAL A 84 -6.47 4.77 -2.34
C VAL A 84 -7.45 5.27 -1.30
N ALA A 85 -8.52 5.92 -1.75
CA ALA A 85 -9.62 6.39 -0.92
C ALA A 85 -10.92 5.75 -1.41
N GLN A 86 -11.69 5.10 -0.52
CA GLN A 86 -12.90 4.38 -0.90
C GLN A 86 -14.01 4.57 0.14
N ILE A 87 -15.26 4.68 -0.32
CA ILE A 87 -16.44 4.54 0.54
C ILE A 87 -16.93 3.10 0.45
N VAL A 88 -16.96 2.42 1.59
CA VAL A 88 -17.19 0.98 1.67
C VAL A 88 -18.24 0.66 2.73
N SER A 89 -19.19 -0.21 2.39
CA SER A 89 -20.12 -0.83 3.34
C SER A 89 -19.85 -2.33 3.45
N ALA A 90 -20.18 -2.93 4.59
CA ALA A 90 -20.00 -4.36 4.80
C ALA A 90 -21.28 -5.13 4.43
N SER A 91 -21.14 -6.25 3.72
CA SER A 91 -22.18 -7.26 3.48
C SER A 91 -21.66 -8.66 3.87
N ILE A 92 -22.58 -9.63 3.99
CA ILE A 92 -22.27 -11.02 4.38
C ILE A 92 -21.30 -11.66 3.40
N ALA A 93 -21.49 -11.45 2.09
CA ALA A 93 -20.62 -12.01 1.06
C ALA A 93 -19.25 -11.30 0.99
N GLY A 94 -19.20 -10.02 1.34
CA GLY A 94 -18.02 -9.19 1.23
C GLY A 94 -18.32 -7.71 1.36
N ASP A 95 -17.27 -6.89 1.31
CA ASP A 95 -17.41 -5.44 1.33
C ASP A 95 -17.86 -4.93 -0.05
N ILE A 96 -18.80 -3.99 -0.07
CA ILE A 96 -19.31 -3.34 -1.28
C ILE A 96 -18.74 -1.92 -1.32
N VAL A 97 -18.03 -1.60 -2.40
CA VAL A 97 -17.48 -0.26 -2.64
C VAL A 97 -18.53 0.59 -3.34
N LYS A 98 -18.93 1.70 -2.72
CA LYS A 98 -19.89 2.65 -3.29
C LYS A 98 -19.20 3.58 -4.30
N ALA A 99 -18.04 4.10 -3.95
CA ALA A 99 -17.19 4.93 -4.81
C ALA A 99 -15.72 4.77 -4.41
N SER A 100 -14.83 5.08 -5.35
CA SER A 100 -13.38 5.01 -5.17
C SER A 100 -12.69 6.21 -5.83
N ALA A 101 -11.59 6.64 -5.24
CA ALA A 101 -10.64 7.58 -5.81
C ALA A 101 -9.21 7.12 -5.53
N TYR A 102 -8.30 7.49 -6.42
CA TYR A 102 -6.91 7.10 -6.45
C TYR A 102 -6.01 8.32 -6.68
N ALA A 103 -4.74 8.26 -6.31
CA ALA A 103 -3.82 9.36 -6.62
C ALA A 103 -3.38 9.31 -8.09
N HIS A 104 -3.29 8.13 -8.71
CA HIS A 104 -2.87 7.98 -10.12
C HIS A 104 -3.85 8.56 -11.16
N GLU A 105 -5.05 8.98 -10.75
CA GLU A 105 -6.01 9.72 -11.59
C GLU A 105 -5.90 11.25 -11.41
N LEU A 106 -5.23 11.73 -10.35
CA LEU A 106 -4.97 13.16 -10.13
C LEU A 106 -4.21 13.85 -11.28
N PRO A 107 -3.34 13.18 -12.07
CA PRO A 107 -2.77 13.77 -13.27
C PRO A 107 -3.78 14.28 -14.29
N GLN A 108 -5.01 13.73 -14.31
CA GLN A 108 -6.08 14.21 -15.19
C GLN A 108 -6.59 15.61 -14.80
N TYR A 109 -6.34 16.02 -13.56
CA TYR A 109 -6.73 17.32 -12.99
C TYR A 109 -5.54 18.29 -12.90
N GLY A 110 -4.37 17.90 -13.41
CA GLY A 110 -3.16 18.74 -13.43
C GLY A 110 -2.07 18.33 -12.43
N LEU A 111 -2.34 17.45 -11.46
CA LEU A 111 -1.31 17.02 -10.51
C LEU A 111 -0.49 15.86 -11.07
N THR A 112 0.63 16.18 -11.71
CA THR A 112 1.44 15.18 -12.42
C THR A 112 2.54 14.53 -11.57
N VAL A 113 2.96 15.17 -10.47
CA VAL A 113 4.04 14.72 -9.56
C VAL A 113 3.55 14.70 -8.12
N GLY A 114 4.31 14.04 -7.22
CA GLY A 114 4.03 14.12 -5.79
C GLY A 114 2.80 13.35 -5.30
N LEU A 115 2.40 12.28 -5.99
CA LEU A 115 1.13 11.56 -5.75
C LEU A 115 0.97 10.89 -4.38
N THR A 116 1.98 10.93 -3.50
CA THR A 116 1.93 10.31 -2.18
C THR A 116 2.18 11.31 -1.03
N ASN A 117 2.24 12.62 -1.27
CA ASN A 117 2.43 13.60 -0.20
C ASN A 117 1.09 13.90 0.53
N TYR A 118 1.11 14.83 1.49
CA TYR A 118 -0.09 15.22 2.23
C TYR A 118 -1.12 15.94 1.33
N ALA A 119 -0.65 16.81 0.44
CA ALA A 119 -1.48 17.57 -0.51
C ALA A 119 -2.22 16.67 -1.51
N ALA A 120 -1.55 15.64 -2.05
CA ALA A 120 -2.15 14.62 -2.89
C ALA A 120 -3.19 13.80 -2.10
N ALA A 121 -2.92 13.49 -0.82
CA ALA A 121 -3.90 12.81 0.03
C ALA A 121 -5.17 13.65 0.17
N TYR A 122 -5.02 14.96 0.44
CA TYR A 122 -6.13 15.91 0.46
C TYR A 122 -6.91 15.90 -0.86
N CYS A 123 -6.24 16.04 -2.00
CA CYS A 123 -6.86 15.98 -3.32
C CYS A 123 -7.64 14.68 -3.55
N THR A 124 -7.09 13.52 -3.16
CA THR A 124 -7.80 12.22 -3.30
C THR A 124 -9.04 12.12 -2.41
N GLY A 125 -9.00 12.71 -1.21
CA GLY A 125 -10.16 12.78 -0.32
C GLY A 125 -11.27 13.65 -0.89
N LEU A 126 -10.89 14.84 -1.37
CA LEU A 126 -11.79 15.80 -2.03
C LEU A 126 -12.47 15.18 -3.25
N LEU A 127 -11.69 14.51 -4.10
CA LEU A 127 -12.18 13.83 -5.30
C LEU A 127 -13.20 12.73 -4.95
N LEU A 128 -12.92 11.93 -3.92
CA LEU A 128 -13.88 10.92 -3.48
C LEU A 128 -15.17 11.54 -2.96
N ALA A 129 -15.08 12.59 -2.14
CA ALA A 129 -16.23 13.28 -1.58
C ALA A 129 -17.16 13.81 -2.68
N ARG A 130 -16.61 14.58 -3.62
CA ARG A 130 -17.38 15.13 -4.74
C ARG A 130 -17.98 14.04 -5.63
N ARG A 131 -17.28 12.92 -5.85
CA ARG A 131 -17.83 11.75 -6.56
C ARG A 131 -19.04 11.14 -5.86
N VAL A 132 -18.94 10.95 -4.55
CA VAL A 132 -20.00 10.33 -3.75
C VAL A 132 -21.23 11.22 -3.73
N LEU A 133 -21.04 12.52 -3.51
CA LEU A 133 -22.15 13.48 -3.46
C LEU A 133 -22.81 13.65 -4.83
N LYS A 134 -22.04 13.73 -5.92
CA LYS A 134 -22.59 13.78 -7.28
C LYS A 134 -23.35 12.51 -7.65
N MET A 135 -22.88 11.34 -7.20
CA MET A 135 -23.59 10.06 -7.38
C MET A 135 -24.92 10.00 -6.60
N LEU A 136 -25.04 10.75 -5.51
CA LEU A 136 -26.23 10.79 -4.67
C LEU A 136 -27.12 12.01 -4.93
N GLU A 137 -26.72 12.88 -5.87
CA GLU A 137 -27.42 14.12 -6.22
C GLU A 137 -27.55 15.04 -4.99
N MET A 138 -26.44 15.21 -4.26
CA MET A 138 -26.34 16.02 -3.04
C MET A 138 -25.14 16.99 -3.08
N ASP A 139 -24.56 17.17 -4.25
CA ASP A 139 -23.32 17.92 -4.45
C ASP A 139 -23.49 19.44 -4.39
N GLU A 140 -24.68 19.94 -4.74
CA GLU A 140 -25.08 21.35 -4.59
C GLU A 140 -25.47 21.69 -3.14
N GLU A 141 -26.16 20.77 -2.43
CA GLU A 141 -26.57 21.00 -1.04
C GLU A 141 -25.37 21.02 -0.09
N TYR A 142 -24.39 20.15 -0.35
CA TYR A 142 -23.20 19.98 0.47
C TYR A 142 -21.93 20.25 -0.33
N GLU A 143 -21.70 21.52 -0.67
CA GLU A 143 -20.49 21.96 -1.39
C GLU A 143 -19.20 21.77 -0.57
N GLY A 144 -19.32 21.85 0.76
CA GLY A 144 -18.20 21.84 1.69
C GLY A 144 -17.47 23.18 1.72
N ASN A 145 -16.19 23.18 2.04
CA ASN A 145 -15.40 24.40 2.11
C ASN A 145 -14.69 24.66 0.76
N LEU A 146 -15.14 25.66 0.01
CA LEU A 146 -14.60 25.99 -1.32
C LEU A 146 -13.12 26.32 -1.28
N GLU A 147 -12.67 27.06 -0.28
CA GLU A 147 -11.27 27.43 -0.08
C GLU A 147 -10.68 26.65 1.07
N ALA A 148 -9.59 25.92 0.85
CA ALA A 148 -8.95 25.16 1.93
C ALA A 148 -8.24 26.12 2.90
N THR A 149 -8.95 26.60 3.92
CA THR A 149 -8.43 27.49 4.96
C THR A 149 -7.52 26.78 5.95
N GLY A 150 -7.63 25.45 6.07
CA GLY A 150 -6.87 24.64 7.03
C GLY A 150 -7.53 24.52 8.41
N GLU A 151 -8.62 25.26 8.64
CA GLU A 151 -9.41 25.20 9.88
C GLU A 151 -10.19 23.89 10.01
N ASP A 152 -10.65 23.59 11.21
CA ASP A 152 -11.55 22.46 11.44
C ASP A 152 -12.90 22.72 10.74
N PHE A 153 -13.43 21.73 10.04
CA PHE A 153 -14.68 21.89 9.29
C PHE A 153 -15.53 20.64 9.45
N SER A 154 -16.77 20.86 9.88
CA SER A 154 -17.81 19.84 9.95
C SER A 154 -19.03 20.34 9.20
N VAL A 155 -19.61 19.46 8.40
CA VAL A 155 -20.82 19.78 7.64
C VAL A 155 -22.02 19.71 8.57
N GLU A 156 -22.73 20.81 8.72
CA GLU A 156 -23.98 20.86 9.47
C GLU A 156 -25.15 20.36 8.62
N PRO A 157 -26.12 19.65 9.22
CA PRO A 157 -27.27 19.16 8.49
C PRO A 157 -28.20 20.29 8.06
N THR A 158 -28.62 20.26 6.81
CA THR A 158 -29.72 21.09 6.29
C THR A 158 -31.08 20.53 6.71
N GLU A 159 -32.15 21.27 6.41
CA GLU A 159 -33.53 20.84 6.67
C GLU A 159 -33.99 19.66 5.80
N SER A 160 -33.34 19.42 4.66
CA SER A 160 -33.83 18.47 3.66
C SER A 160 -33.29 17.05 3.88
N ARG A 161 -32.01 16.80 3.60
CA ARG A 161 -31.34 15.51 3.66
C ARG A 161 -30.11 15.63 4.53
N ARG A 162 -29.88 14.68 5.41
CA ARG A 162 -28.67 14.67 6.25
C ARG A 162 -27.41 14.44 5.41
N PRO A 163 -26.25 15.03 5.78
CA PRO A 163 -25.01 14.87 5.04
C PRO A 163 -24.56 13.41 5.02
N PHE A 164 -23.82 13.03 3.97
CA PHE A 164 -23.39 11.65 3.82
C PHE A 164 -22.37 11.28 4.90
N ARG A 165 -22.79 10.43 5.84
CA ARG A 165 -21.97 10.03 6.98
C ARG A 165 -21.10 8.80 6.70
N ALA A 166 -19.80 8.91 6.96
CA ALA A 166 -18.87 7.79 6.90
C ALA A 166 -17.90 7.77 8.09
N LEU A 167 -17.37 6.60 8.44
CA LEU A 167 -16.35 6.46 9.50
C LEU A 167 -14.96 6.26 8.90
N LEU A 168 -13.96 7.00 9.36
CA LEU A 168 -12.58 6.80 8.92
C LEU A 168 -12.06 5.41 9.31
N ASP A 169 -11.64 4.63 8.31
CA ASP A 169 -10.97 3.35 8.47
C ASP A 169 -9.50 3.50 8.04
N VAL A 170 -8.62 3.65 9.03
CA VAL A 170 -7.16 3.78 8.84
C VAL A 170 -6.43 2.45 8.62
N GLY A 171 -7.12 1.33 8.83
CA GLY A 171 -6.54 0.00 8.76
C GLY A 171 -5.52 -0.27 9.87
N LEU A 172 -4.29 -0.61 9.50
CA LEU A 172 -3.20 -0.94 10.42
C LEU A 172 -2.22 0.23 10.65
N ILE A 173 -2.49 1.38 10.01
CA ILE A 173 -1.63 2.56 10.10
C ILE A 173 -1.75 3.16 11.51
N ARG A 174 -0.63 3.58 12.08
CA ARG A 174 -0.61 4.30 13.36
C ARG A 174 -1.21 5.70 13.18
N THR A 175 -2.17 6.04 14.03
CA THR A 175 -2.85 7.35 14.04
C THR A 175 -2.00 8.41 14.74
N THR A 176 -0.86 8.77 14.13
CA THR A 176 0.01 9.86 14.58
C THR A 176 -0.47 11.20 14.03
N THR A 177 -0.20 12.29 14.75
CA THR A 177 -0.47 13.66 14.29
C THR A 177 0.32 13.95 13.01
N GLY A 178 -0.31 14.60 12.03
CA GLY A 178 0.30 14.91 10.74
C GLY A 178 0.40 13.72 9.77
N ASN A 179 -0.21 12.57 10.08
CA ASN A 179 -0.25 11.45 9.13
C ASN A 179 -1.09 11.83 7.90
N ARG A 180 -0.60 11.48 6.71
CA ARG A 180 -1.26 11.73 5.41
C ARG A 180 -2.68 11.15 5.31
N VAL A 181 -3.02 10.12 6.08
CA VAL A 181 -4.41 9.61 6.18
C VAL A 181 -5.37 10.72 6.63
N PHE A 182 -4.93 11.60 7.51
CA PHE A 182 -5.73 12.74 7.98
C PHE A 182 -5.78 13.89 6.96
N GLY A 183 -4.82 13.97 6.03
CA GLY A 183 -4.93 14.84 4.86
C GLY A 183 -6.07 14.41 3.94
N ALA A 184 -6.20 13.10 3.66
CA ALA A 184 -7.34 12.56 2.93
C ALA A 184 -8.67 12.73 3.68
N LEU A 185 -8.66 12.59 5.01
CA LEU A 185 -9.81 12.94 5.84
C LEU A 185 -10.21 14.40 5.64
N LYS A 186 -9.25 15.33 5.74
CA LYS A 186 -9.53 16.77 5.61
C LYS A 186 -10.09 17.13 4.23
N GLY A 187 -9.53 16.55 3.16
CA GLY A 187 -10.09 16.71 1.82
C GLY A 187 -11.51 16.17 1.67
N ALA A 188 -11.83 15.07 2.34
CA ALA A 188 -13.17 14.50 2.33
C ALA A 188 -14.20 15.39 3.09
N LEU A 189 -13.78 16.01 4.20
CA LEU A 189 -14.59 16.96 4.97
C LEU A 189 -14.86 18.23 4.16
N ASP A 190 -13.81 18.84 3.60
CA ASP A 190 -13.92 20.04 2.76
C ASP A 190 -14.67 19.77 1.44
N GLY A 191 -14.79 18.50 1.04
CA GLY A 191 -15.61 18.07 -0.08
C GLY A 191 -17.08 17.81 0.25
N GLY A 192 -17.49 17.93 1.52
CA GLY A 192 -18.89 17.84 1.96
C GLY A 192 -19.30 16.52 2.64
N LEU A 193 -18.37 15.61 2.96
CA LEU A 193 -18.72 14.39 3.72
C LEU A 193 -18.75 14.65 5.23
N ASP A 194 -19.73 14.05 5.93
CA ASP A 194 -19.75 13.99 7.40
C ASP A 194 -18.90 12.81 7.87
N ILE A 195 -17.70 13.10 8.38
CA ILE A 195 -16.84 12.11 9.02
C ILE A 195 -16.55 12.56 10.45
N PRO A 196 -17.04 11.85 11.48
CA PRO A 196 -16.76 12.22 12.86
C PRO A 196 -15.27 12.20 13.17
N HIS A 197 -14.73 13.32 13.66
CA HIS A 197 -13.30 13.51 13.88
C HIS A 197 -12.99 14.48 15.02
N SER A 198 -11.69 14.66 15.28
CA SER A 198 -11.14 15.72 16.12
C SER A 198 -9.88 16.25 15.43
N ASP A 199 -9.69 17.55 15.54
CA ASP A 199 -8.54 18.34 15.09
C ASP A 199 -7.14 17.82 15.53
N LYS A 200 -7.05 17.10 16.65
CA LYS A 200 -5.82 16.60 17.30
C LYS A 200 -4.85 15.79 16.43
N ARG A 201 -5.28 15.35 15.25
CA ARG A 201 -4.49 14.50 14.35
C ARG A 201 -4.11 15.16 13.03
N PHE A 202 -4.62 16.35 12.75
CA PHE A 202 -4.21 17.12 11.58
C PHE A 202 -2.76 17.60 11.69
N ALA A 203 -2.15 17.89 10.53
CA ALA A 203 -0.85 18.56 10.50
C ALA A 203 -1.02 19.99 11.04
N GLY A 204 -0.10 20.45 11.90
CA GLY A 204 -0.20 21.75 12.57
C GLY A 204 -0.81 21.72 13.98
N PHE A 205 -1.31 20.57 14.45
CA PHE A 205 -1.80 20.47 15.82
C PHE A 205 -0.65 20.43 16.84
N ASN A 206 -0.59 21.40 17.74
CA ASN A 206 0.36 21.43 18.84
C ASN A 206 -0.23 20.72 20.08
N LYS A 207 0.49 19.69 20.58
CA LYS A 207 0.06 18.92 21.76
C LYS A 207 0.14 19.70 23.07
N GLU A 208 1.04 20.68 23.16
CA GLU A 208 1.26 21.47 24.37
C GLU A 208 0.14 22.50 24.51
N ASN A 209 -0.06 23.30 23.46
CA ASN A 209 -1.09 24.35 23.42
C ASN A 209 -2.50 23.79 23.18
N LYS A 210 -2.61 22.52 22.76
CA LYS A 210 -3.86 21.81 22.41
C LYS A 210 -4.71 22.55 21.37
N GLN A 211 -4.06 23.26 20.46
CA GLN A 211 -4.69 24.05 19.41
C GLN A 211 -4.14 23.65 18.05
N LEU A 212 -5.01 23.72 17.04
CA LEU A 212 -4.65 23.55 15.64
C LEU A 212 -4.19 24.89 15.08
N ASP A 213 -2.97 24.93 14.57
CA ASP A 213 -2.51 26.04 13.73
C ASP A 213 -3.04 25.83 12.30
N ALA A 214 -4.05 26.62 11.94
CA ALA A 214 -4.70 26.55 10.64
C ALA A 214 -3.76 26.95 9.50
N GLU A 215 -2.83 27.88 9.72
CA GLU A 215 -1.87 28.32 8.70
C GLU A 215 -0.87 27.21 8.36
N ILE A 216 -0.35 26.52 9.39
CA ILE A 216 0.49 25.34 9.18
C ILE A 216 -0.31 24.26 8.46
N HIS A 217 -1.54 23.99 8.87
CA HIS A 217 -2.36 22.96 8.21
C HIS A 217 -2.61 23.29 6.74
N ARG A 218 -2.97 24.54 6.44
CA ARG A 218 -3.14 25.09 5.09
C ARG A 218 -1.88 24.92 4.25
N ASN A 219 -0.71 25.22 4.84
CA ASN A 219 0.59 25.02 4.20
C ASN A 219 0.82 23.54 3.80
N TYR A 220 0.40 22.58 4.64
CA TYR A 220 0.45 21.16 4.29
C TYR A 220 -0.51 20.77 3.16
N ILE A 221 -1.71 21.36 3.13
CA ILE A 221 -2.73 21.11 2.10
C ILE A 221 -2.24 21.59 0.72
N TYR A 222 -1.64 22.77 0.65
CA TYR A 222 -1.11 23.34 -0.61
C TYR A 222 0.34 22.93 -0.91
N GLY A 223 0.89 21.96 -0.16
CA GLY A 223 2.21 21.40 -0.45
C GLY A 223 3.39 22.34 -0.16
N GLY A 224 3.21 23.41 0.61
CA GLY A 224 4.31 24.35 0.89
C GLY A 224 5.40 23.74 1.78
N HIS A 225 5.12 22.69 2.57
CA HIS A 225 6.18 21.87 3.20
C HIS A 225 7.11 21.21 2.16
N VAL A 226 6.59 20.83 0.99
CA VAL A 226 7.40 20.29 -0.12
C VAL A 226 8.15 21.44 -0.81
N SER A 227 7.49 22.58 -1.02
CA SER A 227 8.13 23.79 -1.57
C SER A 227 9.31 24.25 -0.72
N ASN A 228 9.14 24.34 0.60
CA ASN A 228 10.19 24.70 1.54
C ASN A 228 11.35 23.70 1.50
N TYR A 229 11.06 22.41 1.40
CA TYR A 229 12.09 21.38 1.26
C TYR A 229 12.83 21.47 -0.08
N MET A 230 12.14 21.82 -1.17
CA MET A 230 12.77 22.10 -2.47
C MET A 230 13.73 23.29 -2.39
N LYS A 231 13.31 24.39 -1.75
CA LYS A 231 14.15 25.59 -1.58
C LYS A 231 15.40 25.30 -0.74
N MET A 232 15.20 24.71 0.44
CA MET A 232 16.29 24.33 1.35
C MET A 232 17.31 23.41 0.67
N LEU A 233 16.86 22.35 -0.03
CA LEU A 233 17.77 21.45 -0.73
C LEU A 233 18.49 22.10 -1.92
N ASN A 234 17.84 23.04 -2.62
CA ASN A 234 18.48 23.71 -3.74
C ASN A 234 19.59 24.67 -3.27
N GLU A 235 19.43 25.27 -2.09
CA GLU A 235 20.43 26.15 -1.45
C GLU A 235 21.58 25.34 -0.81
N ASP A 236 21.25 24.33 -0.01
CA ASP A 236 22.25 23.57 0.77
C ASP A 236 22.97 22.50 -0.07
N GLU A 237 22.24 21.76 -0.92
CA GLU A 237 22.73 20.54 -1.57
C GLU A 237 22.11 20.32 -2.98
N PRO A 238 22.54 21.08 -4.00
CA PRO A 238 21.92 21.07 -5.33
C PRO A 238 21.97 19.70 -6.03
N GLU A 239 22.98 18.86 -5.75
CA GLU A 239 23.06 17.50 -6.28
C GLU A 239 21.93 16.60 -5.74
N LYS A 240 21.62 16.71 -4.44
CA LYS A 240 20.51 15.97 -3.83
C LYS A 240 19.17 16.49 -4.35
N PHE A 241 19.04 17.80 -4.56
CA PHE A 241 17.86 18.38 -5.18
C PHE A 241 17.56 17.77 -6.56
N GLN A 242 18.57 17.69 -7.44
CA GLN A 242 18.41 17.12 -8.78
C GLN A 242 17.97 15.65 -8.75
N THR A 243 18.46 14.85 -7.81
CA THR A 243 18.09 13.43 -7.69
C THR A 243 16.69 13.25 -7.10
N HIS A 244 16.39 13.90 -5.97
CA HIS A 244 15.11 13.80 -5.27
C HIS A 244 13.94 14.37 -6.08
N PHE A 245 14.13 15.53 -6.72
CA PHE A 245 13.10 16.24 -7.47
C PHE A 245 13.25 16.11 -8.99
N SER A 246 13.99 15.10 -9.46
CA SER A 246 14.19 14.81 -10.90
C SER A 246 12.88 14.79 -11.71
N GLN A 247 11.79 14.25 -11.17
CA GLN A 247 10.49 14.24 -11.84
C GLN A 247 9.80 15.61 -11.85
N TYR A 248 10.03 16.44 -10.84
CA TYR A 248 9.51 17.82 -10.80
C TYR A 248 10.21 18.66 -11.85
N LEU A 249 11.54 18.58 -11.93
CA LEU A 249 12.34 19.26 -12.97
C LEU A 249 11.92 18.83 -14.38
N LYS A 250 11.75 17.52 -14.62
CA LYS A 250 11.29 17.00 -15.92
C LYS A 250 9.90 17.49 -16.34
N LYS A 251 9.05 17.87 -15.38
CA LYS A 251 7.69 18.35 -15.65
C LYS A 251 7.55 19.86 -15.45
N GLY A 252 8.64 20.58 -15.20
CA GLY A 252 8.65 22.03 -15.01
C GLY A 252 7.81 22.50 -13.82
N VAL A 253 7.83 21.76 -12.71
CA VAL A 253 7.10 22.15 -11.49
C VAL A 253 8.07 22.77 -10.49
N ASP A 254 7.96 24.09 -10.32
CA ASP A 254 8.83 24.87 -9.43
C ASP A 254 8.21 25.03 -8.04
N ALA A 255 9.06 25.30 -7.05
CA ALA A 255 8.67 25.42 -5.64
C ALA A 255 7.62 26.54 -5.42
N GLU A 256 7.74 27.65 -6.12
CA GLU A 256 6.84 28.82 -5.97
C GLU A 256 5.46 28.58 -6.58
N SER A 257 5.39 27.83 -7.68
CA SER A 257 4.15 27.53 -8.40
C SER A 257 3.25 26.48 -7.73
N MET A 258 3.72 25.86 -6.63
CA MET A 258 3.07 24.71 -6.00
C MET A 258 1.67 25.02 -5.46
N GLU A 259 1.50 26.17 -4.79
CA GLU A 259 0.21 26.55 -4.22
C GLU A 259 -0.83 26.79 -5.32
N GLU A 260 -0.46 27.48 -6.39
CA GLU A 260 -1.32 27.70 -7.54
C GLU A 260 -1.70 26.40 -8.24
N LEU A 261 -0.76 25.46 -8.36
CA LEU A 261 -1.00 24.14 -8.93
C LEU A 261 -2.11 23.41 -8.16
N TYR A 262 -2.01 23.33 -6.83
CA TYR A 262 -3.03 22.65 -6.02
C TYR A 262 -4.38 23.38 -6.04
N LYS A 263 -4.41 24.72 -6.04
CA LYS A 263 -5.66 25.48 -6.21
C LYS A 263 -6.36 25.13 -7.54
N LYS A 264 -5.62 25.08 -8.65
CA LYS A 264 -6.14 24.66 -9.96
C LYS A 264 -6.67 23.23 -9.93
N VAL A 265 -5.94 22.31 -9.28
CA VAL A 265 -6.35 20.91 -9.11
C VAL A 265 -7.65 20.80 -8.30
N HIS A 266 -7.78 21.53 -7.18
CA HIS A 266 -9.00 21.53 -6.36
C HIS A 266 -10.21 22.03 -7.16
N ALA A 267 -10.04 23.12 -7.93
CA ALA A 267 -11.09 23.64 -8.80
C ALA A 267 -11.48 22.63 -9.90
N ALA A 268 -10.50 22.00 -10.55
CA ALA A 268 -10.73 21.00 -11.58
C ALA A 268 -11.48 19.75 -11.03
N ILE A 269 -11.13 19.31 -9.82
CA ILE A 269 -11.83 18.21 -9.13
C ILE A 269 -13.29 18.55 -8.86
N ARG A 270 -13.59 19.78 -8.44
CA ARG A 270 -14.98 20.21 -8.20
C ARG A 270 -15.77 20.30 -9.49
N ALA A 271 -15.16 20.77 -10.57
CA ALA A 271 -15.81 20.91 -11.87
C ALA A 271 -16.24 19.55 -12.47
N ASP A 272 -15.33 18.56 -12.49
CA ASP A 272 -15.66 17.23 -12.99
C ASP A 272 -15.08 16.12 -12.10
N PRO A 273 -15.80 15.68 -11.06
CA PRO A 273 -15.29 14.63 -10.21
C PRO A 273 -15.38 13.25 -10.85
N ASN A 274 -15.99 13.05 -12.03
CA ASN A 274 -16.32 11.71 -12.51
C ASN A 274 -15.10 10.87 -12.95
N PRO A 275 -15.12 9.54 -12.74
CA PRO A 275 -14.05 8.67 -13.22
C PRO A 275 -14.08 8.54 -14.75
N LYS A 276 -12.97 8.86 -15.42
CA LYS A 276 -12.81 8.64 -16.86
C LYS A 276 -12.60 7.15 -17.15
N LYS A 277 -13.52 6.53 -17.90
CA LYS A 277 -13.40 5.13 -18.32
C LYS A 277 -12.36 5.02 -19.44
N THR A 278 -11.43 4.08 -19.31
CA THR A 278 -10.48 3.75 -20.37
C THR A 278 -11.08 2.70 -21.31
N GLU A 279 -11.00 2.95 -22.61
CA GLU A 279 -11.39 1.99 -23.63
C GLU A 279 -10.37 0.85 -23.66
N LYS A 280 -10.83 -0.38 -23.44
CA LYS A 280 -9.99 -1.58 -23.49
C LYS A 280 -10.36 -2.38 -24.73
N PRO A 281 -9.36 -2.85 -25.52
CA PRO A 281 -9.64 -3.73 -26.64
C PRO A 281 -10.24 -5.06 -26.15
N ALA A 282 -10.93 -5.77 -27.05
CA ALA A 282 -11.49 -7.09 -26.76
C ALA A 282 -10.42 -8.04 -26.18
N PRO A 283 -10.79 -8.90 -25.22
CA PRO A 283 -9.84 -9.75 -24.53
C PRO A 283 -9.20 -10.74 -25.51
N LYS A 284 -7.87 -10.63 -25.68
CA LYS A 284 -7.07 -11.65 -26.37
C LYS A 284 -7.13 -12.96 -25.59
N THR A 285 -6.95 -14.11 -26.26
CA THR A 285 -6.83 -15.42 -25.61
C THR A 285 -5.77 -15.38 -24.51
N HIS A 286 -6.12 -15.76 -23.28
CA HIS A 286 -5.25 -15.60 -22.11
C HIS A 286 -4.02 -16.51 -22.19
N LYS A 287 -2.83 -15.92 -22.41
CA LYS A 287 -1.55 -16.64 -22.33
C LYS A 287 -1.24 -16.96 -20.86
N ARG A 288 -1.13 -18.24 -20.54
CA ARG A 288 -0.77 -18.70 -19.19
C ARG A 288 0.75 -18.67 -19.00
N TYR A 289 1.22 -17.90 -18.03
CA TYR A 289 2.65 -17.86 -17.65
C TYR A 289 3.00 -18.84 -16.51
N ASN A 290 2.00 -19.26 -15.73
CA ASN A 290 2.19 -20.19 -14.62
C ASN A 290 2.20 -21.64 -15.12
N LEU A 291 3.08 -22.47 -14.56
CA LEU A 291 3.09 -23.91 -14.80
C LEU A 291 1.69 -24.53 -14.59
N LYS A 292 1.32 -25.47 -15.46
CA LYS A 292 0.11 -26.27 -15.28
C LYS A 292 0.31 -27.20 -14.08
N LYS A 293 -0.73 -27.33 -13.25
CA LYS A 293 -0.68 -28.30 -12.15
C LYS A 293 -0.60 -29.69 -12.77
N LEU A 294 0.44 -30.44 -12.41
CA LEU A 294 0.62 -31.80 -12.90
C LEU A 294 -0.60 -32.65 -12.55
N THR A 295 -1.00 -33.49 -13.50
CA THR A 295 -2.07 -34.46 -13.26
C THR A 295 -1.62 -35.51 -12.24
N TYR A 296 -2.53 -36.37 -11.81
CA TYR A 296 -2.17 -37.48 -10.92
C TYR A 296 -1.24 -38.47 -11.63
N GLU A 297 -1.54 -38.81 -12.88
CA GLU A 297 -0.76 -39.75 -13.70
C GLU A 297 0.65 -39.22 -13.97
N GLU A 298 0.79 -37.95 -14.36
CA GLU A 298 2.09 -37.33 -14.56
C GLU A 298 2.95 -37.35 -13.28
N ARG A 299 2.34 -37.15 -12.10
CA ARG A 299 3.04 -37.26 -10.81
C ARG A 299 3.43 -38.70 -10.48
N LYS A 300 2.56 -39.67 -10.77
CA LYS A 300 2.82 -41.10 -10.55
C LYS A 300 3.97 -41.58 -11.43
N ASN A 301 3.97 -41.22 -12.71
CA ASN A 301 5.02 -41.62 -13.65
C ASN A 301 6.36 -41.02 -13.25
N LYS A 302 6.41 -39.73 -12.88
CA LYS A 302 7.63 -39.10 -12.36
C LYS A 302 8.17 -39.76 -11.09
N LEU A 303 7.28 -40.25 -10.22
CA LEU A 303 7.70 -40.99 -9.02
C LEU A 303 8.33 -42.34 -9.41
N ILE A 304 7.70 -43.08 -10.33
CA ILE A 304 8.21 -44.37 -10.82
C ILE A 304 9.59 -44.17 -11.47
N GLU A 305 9.74 -43.17 -12.33
CA GLU A 305 11.02 -42.81 -12.95
C GLU A 305 12.08 -42.48 -11.91
N ARG A 306 11.74 -41.68 -10.88
CA ARG A 306 12.67 -41.32 -9.81
C ARG A 306 13.11 -42.50 -8.96
N VAL A 307 12.20 -43.42 -8.63
CA VAL A 307 12.52 -44.63 -7.86
C VAL A 307 13.40 -45.57 -8.67
N LYS A 308 13.09 -45.77 -9.97
CA LYS A 308 13.94 -46.56 -10.87
C LYS A 308 15.35 -45.98 -10.98
N ALA A 309 15.48 -44.67 -11.13
CA ALA A 309 16.78 -44.00 -11.18
C ALA A 309 17.59 -44.15 -9.88
N LEU A 310 16.93 -44.06 -8.71
CA LEU A 310 17.60 -44.27 -7.42
C LEU A 310 18.09 -45.72 -7.26
N ASN A 311 17.25 -46.70 -7.60
CA ASN A 311 17.65 -48.10 -7.50
C ASN A 311 18.77 -48.45 -8.49
N GLY A 312 18.77 -47.85 -9.70
CA GLY A 312 19.84 -48.03 -10.67
C GLY A 312 21.15 -47.32 -10.30
N ALA A 313 21.11 -46.26 -9.48
CA ALA A 313 22.30 -45.59 -8.96
C ALA A 313 22.89 -46.30 -7.73
N ALA A 314 22.03 -46.87 -6.87
CA ALA A 314 22.46 -47.63 -5.70
C ALA A 314 23.10 -48.99 -6.10
N GLY A 315 22.59 -49.65 -7.14
CA GLY A 315 23.18 -50.89 -7.65
C GLY A 315 24.46 -50.73 -8.47
N ALA A 316 25.03 -49.53 -8.56
CA ALA A 316 26.33 -49.29 -9.20
C ALA A 316 27.47 -49.08 -8.17
N ASP A 317 27.14 -49.00 -6.87
CA ASP A 317 28.11 -48.91 -5.77
C ASP A 317 28.35 -50.28 -5.07
N ASP A 318 27.58 -51.32 -5.41
CA ASP A 318 27.69 -52.68 -4.81
C ASP A 318 28.46 -53.69 -5.71
N ASP A 319 28.95 -53.28 -6.89
CA ASP A 319 29.65 -54.16 -7.86
C ASP A 319 31.20 -54.17 -7.68
N ASP A 320 31.74 -53.76 -6.52
CA ASP A 320 33.19 -53.76 -6.20
C ASP A 320 33.58 -54.70 -5.03
N GLU A 321 32.70 -55.63 -4.61
CA GLU A 321 33.03 -56.69 -3.62
C GLU A 321 32.59 -58.07 -4.14
N ASP A 322 33.23 -58.60 -5.18
CA ASP A 322 33.29 -60.04 -5.45
C ASP A 322 34.33 -60.30 -6.56
N ASP A 323 35.62 -60.38 -6.20
CA ASP A 323 36.66 -61.12 -6.96
C ASP A 323 38.00 -61.08 -6.21
N GLU A 324 38.17 -61.84 -5.12
CA GLU A 324 39.48 -62.43 -4.76
C GLU A 324 39.25 -63.79 -4.06
N GLU A 325 39.48 -64.86 -4.83
CA GLU A 325 39.64 -66.26 -4.40
C GLU A 325 41.04 -66.52 -3.83
#